data_AF-A0A497JSF0-F1
#
_entry.id   AF-A0A497JSF0-F1
#
_cell.length_a   1.000
_cell.length_b   1.000
_cell.length_c   1.000
_cell.angle_alpha   90.00
_cell.angle_beta   90.00
_cell.angle_gamma   90.00
#
_symmetry.space_group_name_H-M   'P 1'
#
loop_
_entity.id
_entity.type
_entity.pdbx_description
1 polymer ?
#
loop_
_entity_poly.entity_id
_entity_poly.type
_entity_poly.pdbx_seq_one_letter_code
_entity_poly.pdbx_strand_id
1 'polypeptide(L)'
;MFGRCPVSDPEKCPYLEELQWACVRIERSIAGLKRNFASLEEFLKTGSIDWTTDYFSIAGNATHCTLMLTPLGAEVLREIVKELEERGEDVSFLKELCEKRRFEGEMAEEIFVFVRLLAFRDEVRSVRDRLSQVFDAAKIDRSIAERIFKSGLIEVGGLIDTFNFLAEKLGFEDNLSFERKELSWKIQGKIGDKKIAIGGDILEIFELESLLDRISRRVSDMMVKAWGQVAGV
;
A
#
# COMPACT_ATOMS: atom_id res chain seq x y z
N MET A 1 11.63 -25.85 24.17
CA MET A 1 12.33 -24.91 25.08
C MET A 1 12.51 -23.62 24.31
N PHE A 2 11.82 -22.55 24.70
CA PHE A 2 12.08 -21.22 24.12
C PHE A 2 13.42 -20.72 24.67
N GLY A 3 14.35 -20.38 23.76
CA GLY A 3 15.67 -19.86 24.11
C GLY A 3 15.53 -18.58 24.93
N ARG A 4 16.32 -18.46 26.00
CA ARG A 4 16.36 -17.24 26.80
C ARG A 4 16.89 -16.10 25.93
N CYS A 5 16.24 -14.95 26.01
CA CYS A 5 16.75 -13.69 25.45
C CYS A 5 18.18 -13.44 25.96
N PRO A 6 19.16 -13.16 25.09
CA PRO A 6 20.56 -12.99 25.49
C PRO A 6 20.86 -11.66 26.20
N VAL A 7 19.85 -10.81 26.41
CA VAL A 7 20.01 -9.49 27.04
C VAL A 7 19.62 -9.59 28.52
N SER A 8 20.53 -9.15 29.40
CA SER A 8 20.40 -9.23 30.87
C SER A 8 19.31 -8.32 31.46
N ASP A 9 18.76 -7.40 30.66
CA ASP A 9 17.74 -6.44 31.07
C ASP A 9 16.51 -6.57 30.13
N PRO A 10 15.40 -7.20 30.59
CA PRO A 10 14.21 -7.42 29.78
C PRO A 10 13.57 -6.12 29.24
N GLU A 11 13.75 -5.00 29.94
CA GLU A 11 13.20 -3.69 29.55
C GLU A 11 13.98 -3.02 28.41
N LYS A 12 15.19 -3.50 28.08
CA LYS A 12 16.04 -2.96 27.01
C LYS A 12 16.25 -3.94 25.85
N CYS A 13 15.40 -4.96 25.72
CA CYS A 13 15.51 -5.91 24.62
C CYS A 13 14.95 -5.27 23.33
N PRO A 14 15.78 -4.99 22.31
CA PRO A 14 15.31 -4.38 21.06
C PRO A 14 14.24 -5.23 20.35
N TYR A 15 14.28 -6.56 20.55
CA TYR A 15 13.29 -7.48 20.00
C TYR A 15 11.92 -7.40 20.70
N LEU A 16 11.88 -7.11 22.00
CA LEU A 16 10.61 -6.91 22.71
C LEU A 16 9.98 -5.57 22.35
N GLU A 17 10.81 -4.54 22.18
CA GLU A 17 10.37 -3.23 21.69
C GLU A 17 9.81 -3.34 20.26
N GLU A 18 10.50 -4.02 19.33
CA GLU A 18 9.99 -4.26 17.98
C GLU A 18 8.70 -5.10 17.94
N LEU A 19 8.57 -6.11 18.81
CA LEU A 19 7.32 -6.88 18.94
C LEU A 19 6.18 -6.01 19.48
N GLN A 20 6.46 -5.15 20.45
CA GLN A 20 5.48 -4.22 20.97
C GLN A 20 5.04 -3.20 19.90
N TRP A 21 5.98 -2.66 19.14
CA TRP A 21 5.68 -1.81 17.99
C TRP A 21 4.91 -2.55 16.90
N ALA A 22 5.22 -3.83 16.65
CA ALA A 22 4.47 -4.66 15.72
C ALA A 22 3.01 -4.85 16.19
N CYS A 23 2.78 -5.12 17.48
CA CYS A 23 1.43 -5.19 18.04
C CYS A 23 0.67 -3.86 17.90
N VAL A 24 1.30 -2.73 18.23
CA VAL A 24 0.71 -1.39 18.06
C VAL A 24 0.37 -1.11 16.59
N ARG A 25 1.25 -1.51 15.65
CA ARG A 25 1.00 -1.39 14.21
C ARG A 25 -0.23 -2.22 13.79
N ILE A 26 -0.32 -3.47 14.25
CA ILE A 26 -1.48 -4.35 13.97
C ILE A 26 -2.77 -3.75 14.53
N GLU A 27 -2.76 -3.27 15.77
CA GLU A 27 -3.93 -2.65 16.40
C GLU A 27 -4.37 -1.39 15.65
N ARG A 28 -3.42 -0.55 15.22
CA ARG A 28 -3.70 0.62 14.37
C ARG A 28 -4.29 0.20 13.02
N SER A 29 -3.76 -0.82 12.37
CA SER A 29 -4.30 -1.35 11.11
C SER A 29 -5.72 -1.87 11.29
N ILE A 30 -6.00 -2.63 12.35
CA ILE A 30 -7.35 -3.14 12.65
C ILE A 30 -8.32 -1.98 12.94
N ALA A 31 -7.91 -0.99 13.73
CA ALA A 31 -8.72 0.18 14.03
C ALA A 31 -8.98 1.05 12.78
N GLY A 32 -7.99 1.14 11.89
CA GLY A 32 -8.13 1.76 10.57
C GLY A 32 -9.15 1.04 9.71
N LEU A 33 -9.02 -0.28 9.56
CA LEU A 33 -9.98 -1.10 8.80
C LEU A 33 -11.41 -0.95 9.33
N LYS A 34 -11.61 -1.02 10.66
CA LYS A 34 -12.93 -0.83 11.26
C LYS A 34 -13.54 0.53 10.95
N ARG A 35 -12.75 1.61 11.01
CA ARG A 35 -13.18 2.96 10.65
C ARG A 35 -13.56 3.03 9.17
N ASN A 36 -12.73 2.46 8.28
CA ASN A 36 -13.00 2.44 6.86
C ASN A 36 -14.31 1.69 6.54
N PHE A 37 -14.54 0.53 7.16
CA PHE A 37 -15.79 -0.21 6.99
C PHE A 37 -17.01 0.57 7.50
N ALA A 38 -16.90 1.25 8.64
CA ALA A 38 -17.99 2.07 9.17
C ALA A 38 -18.33 3.24 8.24
N SER A 39 -17.32 3.95 7.74
CA SER A 39 -17.51 5.05 6.78
C SER A 39 -18.17 4.58 5.47
N LEU A 40 -17.76 3.42 4.96
CA LEU A 40 -18.36 2.81 3.76
C LEU A 40 -19.80 2.34 4.00
N GLU A 41 -20.06 1.72 5.15
CA GLU A 41 -21.42 1.29 5.53
C GLU A 41 -22.37 2.48 5.66
N GLU A 42 -21.90 3.59 6.24
CA GLU A 42 -22.67 4.83 6.36
C GLU A 42 -22.94 5.46 4.99
N PHE A 43 -21.95 5.43 4.09
CA PHE A 43 -22.13 5.89 2.71
C PHE A 43 -23.20 5.09 1.97
N LEU A 44 -23.20 3.75 2.10
CA LEU A 44 -24.22 2.91 1.50
C LEU A 44 -25.63 3.18 2.05
N LYS A 45 -25.75 3.64 3.31
CA LYS A 45 -27.04 3.97 3.95
C LYS A 45 -27.54 5.37 3.60
N THR A 46 -26.65 6.35 3.61
CA THR A 46 -27.02 7.78 3.60
C THR A 46 -26.66 8.50 2.31
N GLY A 47 -25.80 7.90 1.48
CA GLY A 47 -25.19 8.57 0.33
C GLY A 47 -24.14 9.61 0.72
N SER A 48 -23.80 9.73 2.01
CA SER A 48 -22.80 10.65 2.56
C SER A 48 -21.57 9.90 3.04
N ILE A 49 -20.38 10.42 2.73
CA ILE A 49 -19.10 9.88 3.19
C ILE A 49 -18.45 10.90 4.13
N ASP A 50 -17.97 10.41 5.26
CA ASP A 50 -16.88 11.03 6.01
C ASP A 50 -15.84 9.93 6.26
N TRP A 51 -14.70 10.05 5.57
CA TRP A 51 -13.64 9.07 5.61
C TRP A 51 -12.30 9.75 5.86
N THR A 52 -11.76 9.54 7.05
CA THR A 52 -10.45 10.08 7.44
C THR A 52 -9.46 8.95 7.71
N THR A 53 -8.28 9.07 7.11
CA THR A 53 -7.12 8.19 7.28
C THR A 53 -5.89 9.02 7.67
N ASP A 54 -4.75 8.36 7.84
CA ASP A 54 -3.48 9.05 8.10
C ASP A 54 -2.98 9.84 6.86
N TYR A 55 -3.52 9.58 5.66
CA TYR A 55 -3.10 10.20 4.40
C TYR A 55 -4.08 11.25 3.87
N PHE A 56 -5.38 11.11 4.17
CA PHE A 56 -6.40 12.00 3.63
C PHE A 56 -7.66 12.06 4.50
N SER A 57 -8.47 13.07 4.25
CA SER A 57 -9.86 13.17 4.68
C SER A 57 -10.74 13.41 3.46
N ILE A 58 -11.80 12.62 3.30
CA ILE A 58 -12.83 12.82 2.30
C ILE A 58 -14.14 13.08 3.04
N ALA A 59 -14.79 14.18 2.73
CA ALA A 59 -16.13 14.49 3.22
C ALA A 59 -17.03 14.89 2.05
N GLY A 60 -18.24 14.35 1.97
CA GLY A 60 -19.15 14.68 0.88
C GLY A 60 -20.29 13.69 0.70
N ASN A 61 -20.84 13.66 -0.50
CA ASN A 61 -21.90 12.75 -0.91
C ASN A 61 -21.60 12.16 -2.30
N ALA A 62 -22.54 11.37 -2.83
CA ALA A 62 -22.41 10.72 -4.14
C ALA A 62 -22.14 11.68 -5.32
N THR A 63 -22.47 12.97 -5.18
CA THR A 63 -22.35 13.97 -6.26
C THR A 63 -21.26 14.99 -6.04
N HIS A 64 -20.85 15.25 -4.80
CA HIS A 64 -19.87 16.28 -4.46
C HIS A 64 -19.05 15.81 -3.28
N CYS A 65 -17.72 15.88 -3.39
CA CYS A 65 -16.88 15.66 -2.24
C CYS A 65 -15.70 16.62 -2.16
N THR A 66 -15.24 16.82 -0.93
CA THR A 66 -14.01 17.52 -0.60
C THR A 66 -12.98 16.49 -0.21
N LEU A 67 -11.87 16.46 -0.93
CA LEU A 67 -10.65 15.75 -0.56
C LEU A 67 -9.71 16.73 0.13
N MET A 68 -9.17 16.35 1.28
CA MET A 68 -8.06 17.01 1.94
C MET A 68 -6.91 16.04 2.16
N LEU A 69 -5.70 16.38 1.71
CA LEU A 69 -4.51 15.60 2.01
C LEU A 69 -3.95 15.99 3.38
N THR A 70 -3.59 14.99 4.17
CA THR A 70 -2.79 15.23 5.38
C THR A 70 -1.36 15.61 4.98
N PRO A 71 -0.52 16.10 5.92
CA PRO A 71 0.90 16.30 5.64
C PRO A 71 1.61 15.06 5.09
N LEU A 72 1.26 13.88 5.63
CA LEU A 72 1.82 12.59 5.19
C LEU A 72 1.32 12.22 3.79
N GLY A 73 0.02 12.34 3.50
CA GLY A 73 -0.50 12.07 2.16
C GLY A 73 0.08 13.00 1.09
N ALA A 74 0.33 14.27 1.44
CA ALA A 74 0.99 15.21 0.56
C ALA A 74 2.47 14.86 0.32
N GLU A 75 3.16 14.27 1.31
CA GLU A 75 4.54 13.79 1.15
C GLU A 75 4.60 12.58 0.20
N VAL A 76 3.74 11.59 0.41
CA VAL A 76 3.62 10.43 -0.48
C VAL A 76 3.32 10.89 -1.92
N LEU A 77 2.38 11.83 -2.10
CA LEU A 77 2.07 12.35 -3.43
C LEU A 77 3.27 13.09 -4.07
N ARG A 78 4.06 13.85 -3.29
CA ARG A 78 5.26 14.54 -3.82
C ARG A 78 6.31 13.57 -4.35
N GLU A 79 6.49 12.43 -3.70
CA GLU A 79 7.43 11.41 -4.19
C GLU A 79 6.99 10.85 -5.54
N ILE A 80 5.68 10.63 -5.70
CA ILE A 80 5.09 10.15 -6.95
C ILE A 80 5.22 11.21 -8.05
N VAL A 81 4.90 12.47 -7.73
CA VAL A 81 5.09 13.61 -8.64
C VAL A 81 6.54 13.67 -9.12
N LYS A 82 7.50 13.61 -8.20
CA LYS A 82 8.92 13.66 -8.54
C LYS A 82 9.32 12.52 -9.50
N GLU A 83 8.88 11.29 -9.22
CA GLU A 83 9.14 10.13 -10.09
C GLU A 83 8.58 10.34 -11.50
N LEU A 84 7.36 10.85 -11.60
CA LEU A 84 6.68 11.11 -12.89
C LEU A 84 7.35 12.26 -13.66
N GLU A 85 7.80 13.31 -12.97
CA GLU A 85 8.58 14.40 -13.59
C GLU A 85 9.92 13.91 -14.15
N GLU A 86 10.63 13.07 -13.41
CA GLU A 86 11.89 12.47 -13.87
C GLU A 86 11.70 11.62 -15.14
N ARG A 87 10.47 11.14 -15.38
CA ARG A 87 10.07 10.42 -16.59
C ARG A 87 9.55 11.32 -17.72
N GLY A 88 9.40 12.63 -17.48
CA GLY A 88 8.90 13.60 -18.45
C GLY A 88 7.38 13.66 -18.59
N GLU A 89 6.63 13.14 -17.61
CA GLU A 89 5.18 13.20 -17.58
C GLU A 89 4.69 14.60 -17.16
N ASP A 90 3.59 15.08 -17.73
CA ASP A 90 2.94 16.29 -17.24
C ASP A 90 2.18 15.98 -15.94
N VAL A 91 2.67 16.54 -14.84
CA VAL A 91 2.09 16.39 -13.49
C VAL A 91 1.76 17.71 -12.84
N SER A 92 1.59 18.77 -13.65
CA SER A 92 1.20 20.11 -13.18
C SER A 92 -0.02 20.08 -12.25
N PHE A 93 -1.00 19.24 -12.58
CA PHE A 93 -2.22 19.05 -11.80
C PHE A 93 -1.98 18.37 -10.44
N LEU A 94 -1.08 17.38 -10.35
CA LEU A 94 -0.77 16.71 -9.07
C LEU A 94 0.03 17.64 -8.16
N LYS A 95 0.91 18.47 -8.74
CA LYS A 95 1.64 19.50 -8.01
C LYS A 95 0.70 20.50 -7.36
N GLU A 96 -0.30 20.95 -8.10
CA GLU A 96 -1.32 21.86 -7.57
C GLU A 96 -2.04 21.22 -6.37
N LEU A 97 -2.40 19.93 -6.45
CA LEU A 97 -2.95 19.20 -5.31
C LEU A 97 -1.96 19.08 -4.14
N CYS A 98 -0.67 18.82 -4.37
CA CYS A 98 0.35 18.81 -3.33
C CYS A 98 0.47 20.14 -2.56
N GLU A 99 0.30 21.24 -3.27
CA GLU A 99 0.41 22.61 -2.74
C GLU A 99 -0.85 23.01 -1.98
N LYS A 100 -2.01 22.88 -2.63
CA LYS A 100 -3.31 23.25 -2.05
C LYS A 100 -3.76 22.28 -0.97
N ARG A 101 -3.36 21.01 -1.07
CA ARG A 101 -3.77 19.88 -0.21
C ARG A 101 -5.29 19.72 -0.08
N ARG A 102 -6.04 20.32 -0.99
CA ARG A 102 -7.49 20.36 -0.99
C ARG A 102 -7.97 20.34 -2.42
N PHE A 103 -9.02 19.54 -2.65
CA PHE A 103 -9.75 19.48 -3.89
C PHE A 103 -11.25 19.39 -3.58
N GLU A 104 -12.06 20.06 -4.38
CA GLU A 104 -13.52 19.99 -4.35
C GLU A 104 -13.99 19.62 -5.75
N GLY A 105 -14.79 18.56 -5.88
CA GLY A 105 -15.24 18.13 -7.21
C GLY A 105 -16.41 17.16 -7.18
N GLU A 106 -16.95 16.90 -8.37
CA GLU A 106 -18.20 16.17 -8.60
C GLU A 106 -18.00 14.68 -8.90
N MET A 107 -17.13 13.94 -8.19
CA MET A 107 -16.84 12.54 -8.54
C MET A 107 -16.31 11.74 -7.35
N ALA A 108 -17.21 11.22 -6.50
CA ALA A 108 -16.82 10.52 -5.28
C ALA A 108 -16.05 9.22 -5.56
N GLU A 109 -16.43 8.43 -6.58
CA GLU A 109 -15.80 7.13 -6.88
C GLU A 109 -14.35 7.31 -7.38
N GLU A 110 -14.11 8.23 -8.30
CA GLU A 110 -12.80 8.52 -8.87
C GLU A 110 -11.85 9.06 -7.79
N ILE A 111 -12.38 9.90 -6.90
CA ILE A 111 -11.62 10.40 -5.74
C ILE A 111 -11.27 9.24 -4.79
N PHE A 112 -12.19 8.30 -4.55
CA PHE A 112 -11.88 7.10 -3.76
C PHE A 112 -10.77 6.26 -4.39
N VAL A 113 -10.82 6.04 -5.70
CA VAL A 113 -9.77 5.30 -6.43
C VAL A 113 -8.43 6.01 -6.30
N PHE A 114 -8.40 7.32 -6.49
CA PHE A 114 -7.20 8.14 -6.34
C PHE A 114 -6.59 8.04 -4.93
N VAL A 115 -7.38 8.23 -3.89
CA VAL A 115 -6.84 8.16 -2.52
C VAL A 115 -6.47 6.74 -2.11
N ARG A 116 -7.13 5.72 -2.68
CA ARG A 116 -6.75 4.34 -2.44
C ARG A 116 -5.38 4.05 -3.05
N LEU A 117 -5.07 4.57 -4.24
CA LEU A 117 -3.74 4.48 -4.85
C LEU A 117 -2.66 5.13 -3.97
N LEU A 118 -2.95 6.29 -3.37
CA LEU A 118 -2.04 6.95 -2.42
C LEU A 118 -1.73 6.07 -1.21
N ALA A 119 -2.76 5.53 -0.55
CA ALA A 119 -2.55 4.64 0.59
C ALA A 119 -1.85 3.34 0.17
N PHE A 120 -2.22 2.79 -1.00
CA PHE A 120 -1.64 1.56 -1.52
C PHE A 120 -0.14 1.71 -1.81
N ARG A 121 0.32 2.87 -2.29
CA ARG A 121 1.73 3.16 -2.51
C ARG A 121 2.56 2.98 -1.24
N ASP A 122 2.07 3.49 -0.11
CA ASP A 122 2.78 3.38 1.16
C ASP A 122 2.69 1.96 1.75
N GLU A 123 1.58 1.26 1.57
CA GLU A 123 1.44 -0.16 1.95
C GLU A 123 2.46 -1.04 1.22
N VAL A 124 2.65 -0.83 -0.09
CA VAL A 124 3.67 -1.54 -0.88
C VAL A 124 5.07 -1.31 -0.32
N ARG A 125 5.40 -0.06 0.05
CA ARG A 125 6.67 0.29 0.69
C ARG A 125 6.82 -0.43 2.04
N SER A 126 5.80 -0.38 2.89
CA SER A 126 5.81 -1.01 4.21
C SER A 126 6.01 -2.52 4.14
N VAL A 127 5.39 -3.20 3.17
CA VAL A 127 5.58 -4.64 2.98
C VAL A 127 6.97 -4.93 2.44
N ARG A 128 7.50 -4.12 1.51
CA ARG A 128 8.87 -4.27 1.02
C ARG A 128 9.89 -4.13 2.15
N ASP A 129 9.76 -3.12 3.00
CA ASP A 129 10.67 -2.90 4.13
C ASP A 129 10.61 -4.07 5.13
N ARG A 130 9.41 -4.65 5.34
CA ARG A 130 9.24 -5.89 6.14
C ARG A 130 9.86 -7.11 5.50
N LEU A 131 9.81 -7.26 4.18
CA LEU A 131 10.51 -8.34 3.47
C LEU A 131 12.03 -8.19 3.63
N SER A 132 12.56 -6.97 3.59
CA SER A 132 13.99 -6.73 3.83
C SER A 132 14.42 -7.16 5.25
N GLN A 133 13.56 -6.94 6.25
CA GLN A 133 13.81 -7.39 7.64
C GLN A 133 13.92 -8.92 7.78
N VAL A 134 13.37 -9.71 6.85
CA VAL A 134 13.50 -11.17 6.88
C VAL A 134 14.97 -11.57 6.75
N PHE A 135 15.77 -10.88 5.93
CA PHE A 135 17.20 -11.17 5.79
C PHE A 135 17.97 -10.90 7.06
N ASP A 136 17.65 -9.81 7.76
CA ASP A 136 18.29 -9.49 9.03
C ASP A 136 17.90 -10.49 10.11
N ALA A 137 16.63 -10.87 10.17
CA ALA A 137 16.17 -11.93 11.06
C ALA A 137 16.84 -13.27 10.74
N ALA A 138 17.05 -13.62 9.47
CA ALA A 138 17.66 -14.88 9.06
C ALA A 138 19.12 -15.04 9.54
N LYS A 139 19.84 -13.93 9.73
CA LYS A 139 21.20 -13.91 10.30
C LYS A 139 21.22 -14.25 11.79
N ILE A 140 20.09 -14.05 12.48
CA ILE A 140 19.97 -14.19 13.94
C ILE A 140 19.24 -15.49 14.30
N ASP A 141 18.04 -15.68 13.75
CA ASP A 141 17.17 -16.82 14.04
C ASP A 141 16.29 -17.15 12.82
N ARG A 142 16.51 -18.35 12.26
CA ARG A 142 15.77 -18.85 11.10
C ARG A 142 14.27 -18.99 11.37
N SER A 143 13.86 -19.43 12.56
CA SER A 143 12.44 -19.56 12.88
C SER A 143 11.73 -18.21 12.97
N ILE A 144 12.43 -17.16 13.41
CA ILE A 144 11.87 -15.79 13.41
C ILE A 144 11.73 -15.31 11.96
N ALA A 145 12.77 -15.48 11.14
CA ALA A 145 12.74 -15.11 9.72
C ALA A 145 11.58 -15.80 8.98
N GLU A 146 11.39 -17.10 9.17
CA GLU A 146 10.29 -17.86 8.57
C GLU A 146 8.90 -17.35 9.00
N ARG A 147 8.74 -16.88 10.24
CA ARG A 147 7.48 -16.28 10.71
C ARG A 147 7.20 -14.93 10.09
N ILE A 148 8.21 -14.05 10.05
CA ILE A 148 8.10 -12.73 9.40
C ILE A 148 7.78 -12.94 7.92
N PHE A 149 8.48 -13.86 7.26
CA PHE A 149 8.26 -14.15 5.85
C PHE A 149 6.86 -14.69 5.56
N LYS A 150 6.33 -15.61 6.40
CA LYS A 150 4.94 -16.08 6.29
C LYS A 150 3.93 -14.94 6.38
N SER A 151 4.14 -13.99 7.29
CA SER A 151 3.31 -12.78 7.38
C SER A 151 3.44 -11.93 6.12
N GLY A 152 4.66 -11.67 5.67
CA GLY A 152 4.94 -10.91 4.45
C GLY A 152 4.25 -11.51 3.22
N LEU A 153 4.26 -12.84 3.05
CA LEU A 153 3.55 -13.51 1.94
C LEU A 153 2.03 -13.32 1.99
N ILE A 154 1.43 -13.24 3.18
CA ILE A 154 -0.01 -12.94 3.30
C ILE A 154 -0.29 -11.52 2.84
N GLU A 155 0.52 -10.57 3.27
CA GLU A 155 0.39 -9.16 2.89
C GLU A 155 0.61 -8.94 1.39
N VAL A 156 1.62 -9.60 0.80
CA VAL A 156 1.84 -9.60 -0.65
C VAL A 156 0.59 -10.06 -1.41
N GLY A 157 -0.09 -11.10 -0.93
CA GLY A 157 -1.37 -11.53 -1.52
C GLY A 157 -2.43 -10.45 -1.52
N GLY A 158 -2.65 -9.79 -0.37
CA GLY A 158 -3.59 -8.67 -0.27
C GLY A 158 -3.20 -7.46 -1.12
N LEU A 159 -1.90 -7.19 -1.27
CA LEU A 159 -1.41 -6.15 -2.17
C LEU A 159 -1.68 -6.48 -3.64
N ILE A 160 -1.50 -7.74 -4.05
CA ILE A 160 -1.79 -8.20 -5.41
C ILE A 160 -3.28 -8.08 -5.72
N ASP A 161 -4.15 -8.50 -4.79
CA ASP A 161 -5.60 -8.37 -4.95
C ASP A 161 -6.00 -6.90 -5.10
N THR A 162 -5.42 -6.02 -4.27
CA THR A 162 -5.64 -4.57 -4.35
C THR A 162 -5.15 -4.00 -5.68
N PHE A 163 -3.95 -4.38 -6.11
CA PHE A 163 -3.37 -3.94 -7.38
C PHE A 163 -4.26 -4.31 -8.57
N ASN A 164 -4.71 -5.56 -8.64
CA ASN A 164 -5.59 -6.03 -9.71
C ASN A 164 -6.92 -5.27 -9.71
N PHE A 165 -7.52 -5.06 -8.54
CA PHE A 165 -8.76 -4.28 -8.41
C PHE A 165 -8.59 -2.85 -8.94
N LEU A 166 -7.51 -2.16 -8.53
CA LEU A 166 -7.24 -0.80 -8.96
C LEU A 166 -6.93 -0.73 -10.47
N ALA A 167 -6.19 -1.71 -10.99
CA ALA A 167 -5.92 -1.82 -12.42
C ALA A 167 -7.21 -1.97 -13.23
N GLU A 168 -8.06 -2.93 -12.85
CA GLU A 168 -9.34 -3.17 -13.50
C GLU A 168 -10.23 -1.92 -13.46
N LYS A 169 -10.35 -1.28 -12.29
CA LYS A 169 -11.15 -0.07 -12.12
C LYS A 169 -10.71 1.09 -13.01
N LEU A 170 -9.41 1.18 -13.25
CA LEU A 170 -8.83 2.20 -14.12
C LEU A 170 -8.69 1.72 -15.57
N GLY A 171 -9.23 0.56 -15.93
CA GLY A 171 -9.16 0.03 -17.31
C GLY A 171 -7.75 -0.29 -17.77
N PHE A 172 -6.86 -0.63 -16.85
CA PHE A 172 -5.56 -1.21 -17.15
C PHE A 172 -5.71 -2.72 -17.30
N GLU A 173 -4.96 -3.33 -18.23
CA GLU A 173 -5.00 -4.78 -18.41
C GLU A 173 -4.07 -5.53 -17.43
N ASP A 174 -3.37 -4.81 -16.54
CA ASP A 174 -2.50 -5.39 -15.52
C ASP A 174 -3.28 -6.40 -14.66
N ASN A 175 -2.72 -7.59 -14.48
CA ASN A 175 -3.34 -8.64 -13.66
C ASN A 175 -2.27 -9.65 -13.22
N LEU A 176 -2.29 -10.00 -11.94
CA LEU A 176 -1.38 -10.94 -11.32
C LEU A 176 -2.17 -12.01 -10.56
N SER A 177 -1.71 -13.25 -10.68
CA SER A 177 -2.14 -14.37 -9.84
C SER A 177 -1.07 -14.64 -8.79
N PHE A 178 -1.49 -15.01 -7.59
CA PHE A 178 -0.59 -15.36 -6.49
C PHE A 178 -0.97 -16.71 -5.88
N GLU A 179 -0.01 -17.61 -5.85
CA GLU A 179 -0.11 -18.90 -5.19
C GLU A 179 0.95 -18.97 -4.10
N ARG A 180 0.58 -19.42 -2.90
CA ARG A 180 1.54 -19.68 -1.82
C ARG A 180 1.28 -21.02 -1.14
N LYS A 181 2.36 -21.67 -0.73
CA LYS A 181 2.33 -22.90 0.06
C LYS A 181 3.46 -22.86 1.09
N GLU A 182 3.10 -22.74 2.36
CA GLU A 182 4.06 -22.56 3.46
C GLU A 182 5.00 -21.37 3.23
N LEU A 183 6.26 -21.64 2.90
CA LEU A 183 7.32 -20.67 2.62
C LEU A 183 7.59 -20.54 1.11
N SER A 184 6.88 -21.28 0.26
CA SER A 184 7.02 -21.19 -1.19
C SER A 184 5.91 -20.33 -1.79
N TRP A 185 6.22 -19.67 -2.88
CA TRP A 185 5.33 -18.73 -3.54
C TRP A 185 5.56 -18.72 -5.05
N LYS A 186 4.53 -18.32 -5.80
CA LYS A 186 4.54 -18.20 -7.24
C LYS A 186 3.60 -17.08 -7.67
N ILE A 187 4.10 -16.22 -8.56
CA ILE A 187 3.35 -15.09 -9.11
C ILE A 187 3.43 -15.13 -10.63
N GLN A 188 2.28 -15.04 -11.29
CA GLN A 188 2.18 -15.06 -12.74
C GLN A 188 1.19 -14.01 -13.24
N GLY A 189 1.44 -13.41 -14.40
CA GLY A 189 0.52 -12.44 -14.98
C GLY A 189 1.21 -11.43 -15.87
N LYS A 190 0.77 -10.18 -15.84
CA LYS A 190 1.39 -9.07 -16.58
C LYS A 190 1.30 -7.75 -15.82
N ILE A 191 2.33 -6.93 -15.97
CA ILE A 191 2.35 -5.51 -15.57
C ILE A 191 2.77 -4.69 -16.78
N GLY A 192 1.88 -3.86 -17.31
CA GLY A 192 1.99 -3.26 -18.64
C GLY A 192 2.27 -4.34 -19.68
N ASP A 193 3.24 -4.09 -20.56
CA ASP A 193 3.59 -5.01 -21.64
C ASP A 193 4.46 -6.21 -21.22
N LYS A 194 5.03 -6.21 -20.00
CA LYS A 194 5.92 -7.31 -19.59
C LYS A 194 5.18 -8.36 -18.76
N LYS A 195 5.26 -9.59 -19.26
CA LYS A 195 4.84 -10.81 -18.58
C LYS A 195 5.62 -11.02 -17.28
N ILE A 196 4.93 -11.45 -16.25
CA ILE A 196 5.47 -11.86 -14.95
C ILE A 196 5.32 -13.37 -14.82
N ALA A 197 6.39 -14.05 -14.44
CA ALA A 197 6.39 -15.47 -14.09
C ALA A 197 7.57 -15.72 -13.15
N ILE A 198 7.38 -15.41 -11.87
CA ILE A 198 8.39 -15.55 -10.83
C ILE A 198 7.87 -16.48 -9.73
N GLY A 199 8.79 -17.05 -8.96
CA GLY A 199 8.46 -17.92 -7.84
C GLY A 199 9.72 -18.33 -7.12
N GLY A 200 9.56 -18.79 -5.89
CA GLY A 200 10.67 -19.18 -5.04
C GLY A 200 10.24 -19.47 -3.62
N ASP A 201 11.20 -19.40 -2.72
CA ASP A 201 11.02 -19.52 -1.29
C ASP A 201 11.58 -18.29 -0.55
N ILE A 202 12.02 -18.47 0.70
CA ILE A 202 12.57 -17.42 1.56
C ILE A 202 13.92 -16.91 1.02
N LEU A 203 14.65 -17.69 0.23
CA LEU A 203 15.94 -17.28 -0.35
C LEU A 203 15.76 -16.34 -1.55
N GLU A 204 14.61 -16.41 -2.22
CA GLU A 204 14.27 -15.61 -3.40
C GLU A 204 13.45 -14.35 -3.05
N ILE A 205 13.51 -13.87 -1.81
CA ILE A 205 12.77 -12.65 -1.39
C ILE A 205 13.05 -11.43 -2.29
N PHE A 206 14.27 -11.31 -2.83
CA PHE A 206 14.61 -10.20 -3.73
C PHE A 206 13.76 -10.15 -5.00
N GLU A 207 13.27 -11.30 -5.48
CA GLU A 207 12.33 -11.36 -6.60
C GLU A 207 10.96 -10.76 -6.22
N LEU A 208 10.51 -10.99 -4.98
CA LEU A 208 9.30 -10.35 -4.44
C LEU A 208 9.49 -8.84 -4.27
N GLU A 209 10.62 -8.41 -3.70
CA GLU A 209 10.91 -6.98 -3.53
C GLU A 209 10.98 -6.26 -4.87
N SER A 210 11.60 -6.88 -5.89
CA SER A 210 11.66 -6.34 -7.25
C SER A 210 10.27 -6.23 -7.89
N LEU A 211 9.40 -7.22 -7.69
CA LEU A 211 8.01 -7.15 -8.13
C LEU A 211 7.25 -6.02 -7.44
N LEU A 212 7.39 -5.88 -6.11
CA LEU A 212 6.73 -4.81 -5.35
C LEU A 212 7.19 -3.42 -5.81
N ASP A 213 8.48 -3.25 -6.09
CA ASP A 213 9.00 -2.01 -6.67
C ASP A 213 8.39 -1.72 -8.05
N ARG A 214 8.18 -2.76 -8.85
CA ARG A 214 7.52 -2.63 -10.15
C ARG A 214 6.03 -2.30 -10.03
N ILE A 215 5.31 -2.91 -9.08
CA ILE A 215 3.94 -2.55 -8.74
C ILE A 215 3.88 -1.09 -8.29
N SER A 216 4.80 -0.68 -7.42
CA SER A 216 4.92 0.69 -6.93
C SER A 216 5.04 1.70 -8.07
N ARG A 217 5.95 1.48 -9.04
CA ARG A 217 6.07 2.34 -10.24
C ARG A 217 4.82 2.33 -11.10
N ARG A 218 4.16 1.17 -11.24
CA ARG A 218 2.92 1.07 -12.01
C ARG A 218 1.77 1.84 -11.37
N VAL A 219 1.74 1.94 -10.04
CA VAL A 219 0.78 2.77 -9.30
C VAL A 219 0.95 4.26 -9.66
N SER A 220 2.17 4.74 -9.95
CA SER A 220 2.38 6.11 -10.44
C SER A 220 1.60 6.38 -11.74
N ASP A 221 1.64 5.44 -12.69
CA ASP A 221 0.89 5.54 -13.96
C ASP A 221 -0.63 5.56 -13.71
N MET A 222 -1.09 4.69 -12.79
CA MET A 222 -2.50 4.62 -12.39
C MET A 222 -2.95 5.91 -11.71
N MET A 223 -2.08 6.56 -10.94
CA MET A 223 -2.39 7.85 -10.30
C MET A 223 -2.58 8.98 -11.29
N VAL A 224 -1.78 9.04 -12.35
CA VAL A 224 -1.98 10.00 -13.45
C VAL A 224 -3.36 9.80 -14.07
N LYS A 225 -3.72 8.56 -14.40
CA LYS A 225 -5.02 8.25 -15.00
C LYS A 225 -6.19 8.55 -14.05
N ALA A 226 -6.09 8.13 -12.79
CA ALA A 226 -7.13 8.36 -11.79
C ALA A 226 -7.35 9.86 -11.58
N TRP A 227 -6.30 10.66 -11.50
CA TRP A 227 -6.46 12.10 -11.33
C TRP A 227 -6.98 12.80 -12.59
N GLY A 228 -6.57 12.38 -13.80
CA GLY A 228 -7.16 12.90 -15.05
C GLY A 228 -8.68 12.73 -15.06
N GLN A 229 -9.17 11.58 -14.60
CA GLN A 229 -10.61 11.36 -14.40
C GLN A 229 -11.21 12.32 -13.37
N VAL A 230 -10.58 12.51 -12.21
CA VAL A 230 -11.06 13.42 -11.15
C VAL A 230 -11.11 14.89 -11.59
N ALA A 231 -10.07 15.36 -12.27
CA ALA A 231 -9.91 16.76 -12.65
C ALA A 231 -10.53 17.10 -14.02
N GLY A 232 -11.04 16.10 -14.74
CA GLY A 232 -11.65 16.28 -16.07
C GLY A 232 -10.64 16.66 -17.15
N VAL A 233 -9.42 16.12 -17.07
CA VAL A 233 -8.27 16.40 -17.96
C VAL A 233 -7.80 15.14 -18.68
#